data_AF-K1R321-F1
#
_entry.id   AF-K1R321-F1
#
_cell.length_a   1.000
_cell.length_b   1.000
_cell.length_c   1.000
_cell.angle_alpha   90.00
_cell.angle_beta   90.00
_cell.angle_gamma   90.00
#
_symmetry.space_group_name_H-M   'P 1'
#
loop_
_entity.id
_entity.type
_entity.pdbx_description
1 polymer ?
#
loop_
_entity_poly.entity_id
_entity_poly.type
_entity_poly.pdbx_seq_one_letter_code
_entity_poly.pdbx_strand_id
1 'polypeptide(L)'
;MKEYYPYQYELIKRYIHEGRWHITGSTWDATDPNLPSPESFTRNILYGQHFYRSEFGVEGTDIFLPDCFGFGWTLPTIAAHSGLIGFSTQKLMWRNHPFYGDSKIPFEIGLWQGIDGSRIMAVMDAHNYTILPRLWPGTHYFLS
;
A
#
# COMPACT_ATOMS: atom_id res chain seq x y z
N MET A 1 -16.07 -9.85 5.87
CA MET A 1 -16.59 -10.33 4.58
C MET A 1 -16.78 -11.84 4.57
N LYS A 2 -15.72 -12.64 4.71
CA LYS A 2 -15.83 -14.12 4.68
C LYS A 2 -16.88 -14.71 5.64
N GLU A 3 -16.92 -14.24 6.89
CA GLU A 3 -17.86 -14.75 7.90
C GLU A 3 -19.30 -14.26 7.70
N TYR A 4 -19.50 -12.94 7.52
CA TYR A 4 -20.84 -12.33 7.52
C TYR A 4 -21.47 -12.16 6.13
N TYR A 5 -20.68 -12.23 5.06
CA TYR A 5 -21.10 -11.96 3.68
C TYR A 5 -20.46 -12.96 2.69
N PRO A 6 -20.69 -14.28 2.86
CA PRO A 6 -19.99 -15.31 2.09
C PRO A 6 -20.25 -15.22 0.58
N TYR A 7 -21.47 -14.84 0.16
CA TYR A 7 -21.78 -14.66 -1.26
C TYR A 7 -20.94 -13.53 -1.90
N GLN A 8 -20.85 -12.38 -1.24
CA GLN A 8 -20.03 -11.25 -1.70
C GLN A 8 -18.55 -11.59 -1.65
N TYR A 9 -18.14 -12.41 -0.68
CA TYR A 9 -16.76 -12.87 -0.59
C TYR A 9 -16.37 -13.73 -1.80
N GLU A 10 -17.22 -14.65 -2.26
CA GLU A 10 -16.99 -15.42 -3.48
C GLU A 10 -16.97 -14.54 -4.74
N LEU A 11 -17.81 -13.50 -4.81
CA LEU A 11 -17.74 -12.51 -5.90
C LEU A 11 -16.40 -11.76 -5.92
N ILE A 12 -15.89 -11.36 -4.75
CA ILE A 12 -14.57 -10.73 -4.63
C ILE A 12 -13.47 -11.68 -5.09
N LYS A 13 -13.50 -12.95 -4.66
CA LYS A 13 -12.54 -13.97 -5.12
C LYS A 13 -12.52 -14.08 -6.64
N ARG A 14 -13.71 -14.12 -7.26
CA ARG A 14 -13.84 -14.13 -8.71
C ARG A 14 -13.24 -12.88 -9.35
N TYR A 15 -13.52 -11.69 -8.83
CA TYR A 15 -12.96 -10.45 -9.38
C TYR A 15 -11.45 -10.33 -9.23
N ILE A 16 -10.88 -10.88 -8.16
CA ILE A 16 -9.42 -10.97 -7.98
C ILE A 16 -8.84 -11.91 -9.04
N HIS A 17 -9.43 -13.11 -9.22
CA HIS A 17 -8.98 -14.06 -10.24
C HIS A 17 -9.12 -13.51 -11.68
N GLU A 18 -10.16 -12.73 -11.96
CA GLU A 18 -10.37 -12.03 -13.23
C GLU A 18 -9.45 -10.80 -13.42
N GLY A 19 -8.64 -10.44 -12.42
CA GLY A 19 -7.76 -9.26 -12.46
C GLY A 19 -8.50 -7.92 -12.40
N ARG A 20 -9.79 -7.93 -12.05
CA ARG A 20 -10.63 -6.72 -11.92
C ARG A 20 -10.48 -6.04 -10.56
N TRP A 21 -10.01 -6.80 -9.57
CA TRP A 21 -9.74 -6.32 -8.23
C TRP A 21 -8.29 -6.64 -7.86
N HIS A 22 -7.49 -5.61 -7.63
CA HIS A 22 -6.13 -5.78 -7.12
C HIS A 22 -6.12 -5.67 -5.60
N ILE A 23 -5.57 -6.69 -4.94
CA ILE A 23 -5.25 -6.62 -3.52
C ILE A 23 -4.01 -5.73 -3.33
N THR A 24 -4.02 -4.90 -2.28
CA THR A 24 -2.99 -3.88 -2.01
C THR A 24 -2.68 -3.85 -0.52
N GLY A 25 -1.52 -3.31 -0.16
CA GLY A 25 -1.11 -3.15 1.24
C GLY A 25 -0.22 -4.27 1.76
N SER A 26 -0.46 -5.52 1.34
CA SER A 26 0.37 -6.68 1.68
C SER A 26 0.55 -6.94 3.19
N THR A 27 -0.27 -6.33 4.02
CA THR A 27 -0.27 -6.46 5.48
C THR A 27 -1.62 -6.99 5.97
N TRP A 28 -1.62 -7.58 7.16
CA TRP A 28 -2.85 -7.99 7.84
C TRP A 28 -3.74 -6.80 8.20
N ASP A 29 -3.10 -5.71 8.65
CA ASP A 29 -3.74 -4.43 8.95
C ASP A 29 -2.87 -3.26 8.48
N ALA A 30 -3.51 -2.10 8.23
CA ALA A 30 -2.83 -0.85 7.91
C ALA A 30 -2.20 -0.21 9.17
N THR A 31 -1.28 -0.95 9.78
CA THR A 31 -0.73 -0.65 11.10
C THR A 31 0.27 0.49 11.07
N ASP A 32 0.40 1.20 12.20
CA ASP A 32 1.42 2.25 12.36
C ASP A 32 2.83 1.68 12.15
N PRO A 33 3.68 2.28 11.30
CA PRO A 33 5.00 1.74 10.99
C PRO A 33 6.11 2.25 11.93
N ASN A 34 5.79 3.04 12.95
CA ASN A 34 6.77 3.69 13.83
C ASN A 34 6.83 3.07 15.23
N LEU A 35 5.67 2.73 15.80
CA LEU A 35 5.55 2.23 17.17
C LEU A 35 5.88 0.73 17.31
N PRO A 36 5.41 -0.16 16.42
CA PRO A 36 5.72 -1.59 16.53
C PRO A 36 7.20 -1.87 16.29
N SER A 37 7.68 -2.97 16.86
CA SER A 37 9.00 -3.49 16.53
C SER A 37 9.06 -3.94 15.06
N PRO A 38 10.25 -3.96 14.43
CA PRO A 38 10.42 -4.52 13.09
C PRO A 38 9.87 -5.95 12.96
N GLU A 39 10.04 -6.80 13.97
CA GLU A 39 9.46 -8.16 13.98
C GLU A 39 7.93 -8.14 13.93
N SER A 40 7.29 -7.24 14.67
CA SER A 40 5.83 -7.10 14.65
C SER A 40 5.34 -6.68 13.26
N PHE A 41 6.02 -5.71 12.64
CA PHE A 41 5.68 -5.27 11.28
C PHE A 41 5.94 -6.36 10.22
N THR A 42 7.04 -7.09 10.34
CA THR A 42 7.33 -8.26 9.48
C THR A 42 6.25 -9.34 9.61
N ARG A 43 5.77 -9.62 10.84
CA ARG A 43 4.66 -10.56 11.04
C ARG A 43 3.35 -10.05 10.46
N ASN A 44 3.10 -8.74 10.54
CA ASN A 44 1.94 -8.12 9.91
C ASN A 44 1.94 -8.38 8.38
N ILE A 45 3.10 -8.23 7.72
CA ILE A 45 3.27 -8.58 6.30
C ILE A 45 3.07 -10.09 6.08
N LEU A 46 3.74 -10.93 6.88
CA LEU A 46 3.69 -12.39 6.75
C LEU A 46 2.26 -12.92 6.81
N TYR A 47 1.46 -12.46 7.77
CA TYR A 47 0.08 -12.90 7.95
C TYR A 47 -0.82 -12.40 6.80
N GLY A 48 -0.66 -11.15 6.37
CA GLY A 48 -1.39 -10.62 5.20
C GLY A 48 -1.10 -11.43 3.93
N GLN A 49 0.17 -11.64 3.62
CA GLN A 49 0.61 -12.43 2.47
C GLN A 49 0.17 -13.90 2.54
N HIS A 50 0.24 -14.52 3.73
CA HIS A 50 -0.24 -15.88 3.91
C HIS A 50 -1.74 -15.99 3.63
N PHE A 51 -2.54 -15.03 4.10
CA PHE A 51 -3.97 -14.98 3.82
C PHE A 51 -4.25 -14.77 2.33
N TYR A 52 -3.51 -13.90 1.65
CA TYR A 52 -3.68 -13.69 0.20
C TYR A 52 -3.39 -14.95 -0.61
N ARG A 53 -2.30 -15.65 -0.29
CA ARG A 53 -1.98 -16.93 -0.93
C ARG A 53 -3.04 -17.99 -0.67
N SER A 54 -3.49 -18.14 0.57
CA SER A 54 -4.41 -19.22 0.95
C SER A 54 -5.84 -18.99 0.43
N GLU A 55 -6.31 -17.74 0.43
CA GLU A 55 -7.69 -17.43 0.05
C GLU A 55 -7.85 -17.08 -1.42
N PHE A 56 -6.87 -16.43 -2.02
CA PHE A 56 -6.98 -15.83 -3.35
C PHE A 56 -5.97 -16.39 -4.36
N GLY A 57 -4.99 -17.18 -3.92
CA GLY A 57 -3.96 -17.75 -4.81
C GLY A 57 -3.04 -16.69 -5.43
N VAL A 58 -2.94 -15.50 -4.82
CA VAL A 58 -2.15 -14.37 -5.29
C VAL A 58 -1.31 -13.79 -4.15
N GLU A 59 -0.32 -12.98 -4.49
CA GLU A 59 0.52 -12.25 -3.54
C GLU A 59 0.40 -10.74 -3.77
N GLY A 60 0.52 -9.97 -2.69
CA GLY A 60 0.62 -8.51 -2.77
C GLY A 60 2.04 -8.07 -3.12
N THR A 61 2.19 -6.88 -3.70
CA THR A 61 3.50 -6.38 -4.15
C THR A 61 3.92 -5.05 -3.50
N ASP A 62 3.04 -4.45 -2.72
CA ASP A 62 3.16 -3.09 -2.23
C ASP A 62 2.73 -2.95 -0.77
N ILE A 63 3.25 -1.91 -0.12
CA ILE A 63 2.74 -1.38 1.15
C ILE A 63 1.93 -0.11 0.85
N PHE A 64 0.67 -0.09 1.27
CA PHE A 64 -0.26 1.01 1.07
C PHE A 64 -0.67 1.58 2.43
N LEU A 65 -0.08 2.71 2.81
CA LEU A 65 -0.31 3.36 4.11
C LEU A 65 -0.69 4.84 3.89
N PRO A 66 -1.93 5.11 3.46
CA PRO A 66 -2.37 6.46 3.12
C PRO A 66 -2.46 7.40 4.32
N ASP A 67 -2.71 6.84 5.51
CA ASP A 67 -3.11 7.58 6.71
C ASP A 67 -2.25 7.28 7.95
N CYS A 68 -1.03 6.78 7.77
CA CYS A 68 -0.08 6.57 8.87
C CYS A 68 0.82 7.79 9.10
N PHE A 69 1.06 8.13 10.37
CA PHE A 69 1.75 9.36 10.76
C PHE A 69 3.26 9.19 10.84
N GLY A 70 3.90 9.15 9.67
CA GLY A 70 5.36 9.03 9.55
C GLY A 70 5.80 7.62 9.21
N PHE A 71 7.02 7.48 8.70
CA PHE A 71 7.54 6.23 8.15
C PHE A 71 9.02 6.09 8.50
N GLY A 72 9.36 5.00 9.20
CA GLY A 72 10.74 4.72 9.61
C GLY A 72 11.65 4.37 8.44
N TRP A 73 12.92 4.78 8.52
CA TRP A 73 13.97 4.49 7.54
C TRP A 73 14.22 2.98 7.31
N THR A 74 13.80 2.11 8.24
CA THR A 74 13.90 0.64 8.12
C THR A 74 12.83 0.03 7.22
N LEU A 75 11.74 0.75 6.92
CA LEU A 75 10.60 0.21 6.19
C LEU A 75 10.95 -0.30 4.78
N PRO A 76 11.80 0.36 3.97
CA PRO A 76 12.23 -0.16 2.67
C PRO A 76 12.97 -1.48 2.77
N THR A 77 13.82 -1.61 3.80
CA THR A 77 14.55 -2.85 4.07
C THR A 77 13.54 -3.96 4.38
N ILE A 78 12.63 -3.75 5.33
CA ILE A 78 11.60 -4.75 5.69
C ILE A 78 10.76 -5.14 4.46
N ALA A 79 10.32 -4.15 3.67
CA ALA A 79 9.53 -4.37 2.46
C ALA A 79 10.30 -5.23 1.45
N ALA A 80 11.55 -4.88 1.12
CA ALA A 80 12.38 -5.59 0.17
C ALA A 80 12.67 -7.03 0.62
N HIS A 81 13.01 -7.25 1.89
CA HIS A 81 13.21 -8.60 2.46
C HIS A 81 11.92 -9.43 2.48
N SER A 82 10.76 -8.77 2.41
CA SER A 82 9.45 -9.43 2.28
C SER A 82 8.99 -9.62 0.83
N GLY A 83 9.83 -9.31 -0.16
CA GLY A 83 9.51 -9.41 -1.58
C GLY A 83 8.61 -8.29 -2.13
N LEU A 84 8.39 -7.23 -1.35
CA LEU A 84 7.57 -6.09 -1.77
C LEU A 84 8.44 -5.08 -2.53
N ILE A 85 7.88 -4.52 -3.60
CA ILE A 85 8.59 -3.64 -4.53
C ILE A 85 8.08 -2.19 -4.49
N GLY A 86 6.94 -1.95 -3.85
CA GLY A 86 6.25 -0.66 -3.84
C GLY A 86 5.85 -0.18 -2.46
N PHE A 87 5.82 1.13 -2.29
CA PHE A 87 5.24 1.83 -1.16
C PHE A 87 4.47 3.06 -1.65
N SER A 88 3.34 3.38 -1.03
CA SER A 88 2.67 4.65 -1.28
C SER A 88 1.99 5.22 -0.05
N THR A 89 2.01 6.56 0.02
CA THR A 89 1.36 7.33 1.08
C THR A 89 0.90 8.70 0.60
N GLN A 90 -0.08 9.25 1.30
CA GLN A 90 -0.58 10.62 1.13
C GLN A 90 -0.24 11.49 2.35
N LYS A 91 0.19 10.88 3.46
CA LYS A 91 0.29 11.57 4.75
C LYS A 91 1.44 12.57 4.81
N LEU A 92 2.49 12.37 4.04
CA LEU A 92 3.64 13.28 3.99
C LEU A 92 3.25 14.70 3.52
N MET A 93 2.23 14.80 2.67
CA MET A 93 1.75 16.09 2.15
C MET A 93 0.95 16.92 3.15
N TRP A 94 0.58 16.34 4.30
CA TRP A 94 -0.11 17.04 5.39
C TRP A 94 0.85 17.82 6.30
N ARG A 95 2.16 17.74 6.05
CA ARG A 95 3.17 18.54 6.74
C ARG A 95 2.92 20.04 6.55
N ASN A 96 3.15 20.85 7.60
CA ASN A 96 3.04 22.31 7.54
C ASN A 96 4.27 22.99 6.93
N HIS A 97 5.47 22.57 7.34
CA HIS A 97 6.73 23.16 6.90
C HIS A 97 7.32 22.44 5.69
N PRO A 98 8.05 23.13 4.80
CA PRO A 98 8.85 22.47 3.78
C PRO A 98 9.86 21.47 4.39
N PHE A 99 10.15 20.41 3.64
CA PHE A 99 11.22 19.46 3.97
C PHE A 99 12.43 19.63 3.08
N TYR A 100 12.20 20.02 1.81
CA TYR A 100 13.23 20.09 0.79
C TYR A 100 13.11 21.41 0.02
N GLY A 101 13.98 22.37 0.35
CA GLY A 101 13.86 23.75 -0.15
C GLY A 101 12.50 24.34 0.22
N ASP A 102 11.75 24.77 -0.79
CA ASP A 102 10.39 25.32 -0.63
C ASP A 102 9.28 24.27 -0.79
N SER A 103 9.63 22.98 -0.96
CA SER A 103 8.68 21.87 -1.14
C SER A 103 8.54 21.00 0.10
N LYS A 104 7.35 20.38 0.26
CA LYS A 104 7.07 19.40 1.33
C LYS A 104 7.79 18.07 1.13
N ILE A 105 8.11 17.71 -0.11
CA ILE A 105 8.84 16.48 -0.49
C ILE A 105 9.80 16.74 -1.65
N PRO A 106 10.90 15.98 -1.77
CA PRO A 106 11.88 16.17 -2.84
C PRO A 106 11.41 15.67 -4.22
N PHE A 107 10.50 14.70 -4.26
CA PHE A 107 9.95 14.09 -5.48
C PHE A 107 8.63 13.39 -5.17
N GLU A 108 7.76 13.27 -6.18
CA GLU A 108 6.47 12.56 -6.07
C GLU A 108 6.65 11.04 -6.09
N ILE A 109 7.37 10.53 -7.10
CA ILE A 109 7.70 9.11 -7.29
C ILE A 109 9.22 8.97 -7.33
N GLY A 110 9.78 8.02 -6.59
CA GLY A 110 11.21 7.77 -6.59
C GLY A 110 11.60 6.46 -5.93
N LEU A 111 12.91 6.23 -5.81
CA LEU A 111 13.44 5.07 -5.10
C LEU A 111 13.72 5.43 -3.64
N TRP A 112 13.08 4.70 -2.73
CA TRP A 112 13.36 4.83 -1.31
C TRP A 112 14.34 3.74 -0.87
N GLN A 113 15.52 4.17 -0.42
CA GLN A 113 16.59 3.29 0.04
C GLN A 113 16.52 3.08 1.56
N GLY A 114 16.61 1.83 1.98
CA GLY A 114 16.69 1.42 3.39
C GLY A 114 18.13 1.38 3.93
N ILE A 115 18.26 0.96 5.19
CA ILE A 115 19.54 0.97 5.92
C ILE A 115 20.59 0.02 5.35
N ASP A 116 20.13 -1.09 4.77
CA ASP A 116 20.96 -2.13 4.16
C ASP A 116 21.27 -1.85 2.68
N GLY A 117 20.82 -0.72 2.15
CA GLY A 117 20.96 -0.38 0.72
C GLY A 117 19.87 -0.97 -0.18
N SER A 118 18.95 -1.78 0.35
CA SER A 118 17.78 -2.26 -0.39
C SER A 118 16.89 -1.09 -0.80
N ARG A 119 16.21 -1.21 -1.95
CA ARG A 119 15.41 -0.13 -2.54
C ARG A 119 14.04 -0.63 -2.97
N ILE A 120 13.02 0.19 -2.73
CA ILE A 120 11.67 0.01 -3.26
C ILE A 120 11.23 1.26 -4.02
N MET A 121 10.27 1.11 -4.93
CA MET A 121 9.58 2.25 -5.52
C MET A 121 8.69 2.88 -4.45
N ALA A 122 8.67 4.21 -4.38
CA ALA A 122 7.87 4.94 -3.41
C ALA A 122 7.12 6.08 -4.08
N VAL A 123 5.80 6.15 -3.84
CA VAL A 123 4.95 7.30 -4.17
C VAL A 123 4.70 8.08 -2.88
N MET A 124 5.34 9.25 -2.76
CA MET A 124 5.36 10.08 -1.56
C MET A 124 4.32 11.22 -1.58
N ASP A 125 3.79 11.55 -2.76
CA ASP A 125 2.60 12.38 -2.97
C ASP A 125 1.64 11.68 -3.92
N ALA A 126 0.83 10.78 -3.37
CA ALA A 126 -0.24 10.13 -4.12
C ALA A 126 -1.55 10.95 -4.10
N HIS A 127 -1.44 12.28 -3.95
CA HIS A 127 -2.54 13.22 -3.84
C HIS A 127 -3.55 12.85 -2.74
N ASN A 128 -4.85 13.09 -2.92
CA ASN A 128 -5.84 12.76 -1.89
C ASN A 128 -6.48 11.39 -2.20
N TYR A 129 -6.60 10.54 -1.18
CA TYR A 129 -7.17 9.20 -1.27
C TYR A 129 -8.71 9.18 -1.16
N THR A 130 -9.37 10.35 -1.07
CA THR A 130 -10.83 10.49 -1.05
C THR A 130 -11.43 11.07 -2.33
N ILE A 131 -10.62 11.47 -3.31
CA ILE A 131 -11.15 12.05 -4.55
C ILE A 131 -11.73 10.94 -5.44
N LEU A 132 -12.97 11.10 -5.87
CA LEU A 132 -13.47 10.41 -7.07
C LEU A 132 -12.47 10.62 -8.20
N PRO A 133 -12.08 9.58 -8.95
CA PRO A 133 -11.19 9.79 -10.08
C PRO A 133 -11.82 10.86 -10.98
N ARG A 134 -11.11 11.96 -11.21
CA ARG A 134 -11.38 12.81 -12.37
C ARG A 134 -11.02 11.94 -13.57
N LEU A 135 -11.97 11.12 -13.99
CA LEU A 135 -11.87 10.37 -15.22
C LEU A 135 -11.60 11.38 -16.32
N TRP A 136 -10.68 11.04 -17.20
CA TRP A 136 -10.58 11.71 -18.48
C TRP A 136 -11.98 11.85 -19.09
N PRO A 137 -12.29 12.99 -19.75
CA PRO A 137 -13.53 13.07 -20.50
C PRO A 137 -13.53 11.98 -21.58
N GLY A 138 -14.31 10.92 -21.39
CA GLY A 138 -14.45 9.84 -22.39
C GLY A 138 -14.66 8.42 -21.85
N THR A 139 -14.43 8.14 -20.57
CA THR A 139 -14.60 6.77 -20.04
C THR A 139 -16.05 6.53 -19.61
N HIS A 140 -16.85 5.92 -20.49
CA HIS A 140 -18.18 5.41 -20.16
C HIS A 140 -18.07 4.10 -19.37
N TYR A 141 -18.64 4.04 -18.18
CA TYR A 141 -18.87 2.77 -17.50
C TYR A 141 -20.08 2.08 -18.13
N PHE A 142 -19.88 0.88 -18.68
CA PHE A 142 -20.96 -0.10 -18.79
C PHE A 142 -21.12 -0.75 -17.41
N LEU A 143 -22.12 -0.30 -16.66
CA LEU A 143 -22.76 -1.12 -15.65
C LEU A 143 -23.98 -1.76 -16.34
N SER A 144 -23.85 -3.04 -16.68
CA SER A 144 -24.96 -3.95 -16.97
C SER A 144 -24.78 -5.21 -16.15
#